data_AF-T0Z7N7-F1
#
_entry.id   AF-T0Z7N7-F1
#
_cell.length_a   1.000
_cell.length_b   1.000
_cell.length_c   1.000
_cell.angle_alpha   90.00
_cell.angle_beta   90.00
_cell.angle_gamma   90.00
#
_symmetry.space_group_name_H-M   'P 1'
#
loop_
_entity.id
_entity.type
_entity.pdbx_description
1 polymer ?
#
loop_
_entity_poly.entity_id
_entity_poly.type
_entity_poly.pdbx_seq_one_letter_code
_entity_poly.pdbx_strand_id
1 'polypeptide(L)'
;TAAITCFRVGETAEPVRVRSVGELERLNGLAKGADIPREQLHAAPRWSIIIRPSAPATAGDIELGELFRVHRGQVTGANDIWIAGEHAKGLPDRVKLPSVTKAKDLIQAGAHLHSTEVLRRVIDLPAELDDFTKEERRRISAFLSWAKLNGADQSYIAQHRKAWWSVGLEGPGSDSVHLQSARRPPQFTLNACDARHIN
;
A
#
# COMPACT_ATOMS: atom_id res chain seq x y z
N THR A 1 11.14 13.13 5.27
CA THR A 1 11.78 14.25 5.97
C THR A 1 13.17 13.81 6.36
N ALA A 2 14.19 14.55 5.96
CA ALA A 2 15.55 14.34 6.46
C ALA A 2 15.80 15.36 7.58
N ALA A 3 16.50 14.95 8.63
CA ALA A 3 16.95 15.83 9.70
C ALA A 3 18.46 15.96 9.61
N ILE A 4 18.96 17.19 9.63
CA ILE A 4 20.39 17.48 9.73
C ILE A 4 20.60 18.05 11.12
N THR A 5 21.38 17.35 11.93
CA THR A 5 21.70 17.74 13.31
C THR A 5 23.15 18.19 13.39
N CYS A 6 23.38 19.32 14.04
CA CYS A 6 24.69 19.71 14.49
C CYS A 6 24.73 19.48 16.00
N PHE A 7 25.69 18.69 16.47
CA PHE A 7 25.83 18.42 17.90
C PHE A 7 27.28 18.54 18.32
N ARG A 8 27.46 18.89 19.59
CA ARG A 8 28.74 18.79 20.30
C ARG A 8 28.51 17.84 21.48
N VAL A 9 29.45 16.92 21.70
CA VAL A 9 29.36 16.01 22.85
C VAL A 9 29.39 16.82 24.15
N GLY A 10 28.44 16.57 25.05
CA GLY A 10 28.31 17.31 26.31
C GLY A 10 27.58 18.66 26.20
N GLU A 11 27.00 18.99 25.04
CA GLU A 11 26.26 20.23 24.85
C GLU A 11 24.96 20.27 25.68
N THR A 12 24.84 21.27 26.54
CA THR A 12 23.68 21.48 27.43
C THR A 12 22.89 22.73 27.11
N ALA A 13 23.20 23.43 26.01
CA ALA A 13 22.45 24.62 25.62
C ALA A 13 20.94 24.34 25.48
N GLU A 14 20.18 25.24 26.11
CA GLU A 14 18.72 25.32 26.07
C GLU A 14 18.37 26.75 25.68
N PRO A 15 17.45 26.95 24.73
CA PRO A 15 16.67 25.96 23.96
C PRO A 15 17.42 25.36 22.76
N VAL A 16 16.87 24.28 22.17
CA VAL A 16 17.38 23.70 20.91
C VAL A 16 16.76 24.45 19.74
N ARG A 17 17.59 25.00 18.87
CA ARG A 17 17.11 25.73 17.68
C ARG A 17 16.75 24.77 16.54
N VAL A 18 15.54 24.89 16.03
CA VAL A 18 14.99 24.02 14.99
C VAL A 18 14.42 24.85 13.85
N ARG A 19 14.68 24.47 12.59
CA ARG A 19 14.20 25.18 11.41
C ARG A 19 13.63 24.23 10.36
N SER A 20 12.41 24.51 9.87
CA SER A 20 11.91 23.87 8.64
C SER A 20 12.53 24.54 7.43
N VAL A 21 13.11 23.73 6.54
CA VAL A 21 13.68 24.21 5.28
C VAL A 21 12.98 23.50 4.12
N GLY A 22 12.39 24.28 3.21
CA GLY A 22 11.66 23.76 2.04
C GLY A 22 12.48 23.67 0.76
N GLU A 23 13.65 24.33 0.72
CA GLU A 23 14.51 24.51 -0.46
C GLU A 23 15.98 24.33 -0.06
N LEU A 24 16.78 23.65 -0.88
CA LEU A 24 18.17 23.30 -0.54
C LEU A 24 19.05 24.55 -0.37
N GLU A 25 18.78 25.59 -1.15
CA GLU A 25 19.48 26.88 -1.15
C GLU A 25 19.37 27.58 0.22
N ARG A 26 18.30 27.29 0.98
CA ARG A 26 18.04 27.87 2.30
C ARG A 26 18.62 27.04 3.45
N LEU A 27 19.31 25.94 3.15
CA LEU A 27 19.85 25.02 4.16
C LEU A 27 20.94 25.68 5.03
N ASN A 28 21.70 26.63 4.48
CA ASN A 28 22.73 27.35 5.21
C ASN A 28 22.15 28.29 6.31
N GLY A 29 22.96 28.50 7.36
CA GLY A 29 22.65 29.38 8.48
C GLY A 29 22.00 28.67 9.67
N LEU A 30 22.84 28.21 10.61
CA LEU A 30 22.43 27.54 11.85
C LEU A 30 21.82 28.49 12.90
N ALA A 31 21.97 29.81 12.71
CA ALA A 31 21.44 30.80 13.64
C ALA A 31 19.94 31.05 13.50
N LYS A 32 19.31 30.58 12.41
CA LYS A 32 17.89 30.80 12.09
C LYS A 32 17.03 29.64 12.58
N GLY A 33 15.81 29.91 13.05
CA GLY A 33 14.86 28.89 13.46
C GLY A 33 13.99 29.33 14.62
N ALA A 34 13.19 28.39 15.12
CA ALA A 34 12.45 28.52 16.36
C ALA A 34 13.23 27.83 17.47
N ASP A 35 13.18 28.42 18.65
CA ASP A 35 13.77 27.89 19.86
C ASP A 35 12.77 26.93 20.52
N ILE A 36 13.14 25.65 20.58
CA ILE A 36 12.30 24.57 21.11
C ILE A 36 12.90 24.06 22.43
N PRO A 37 12.12 24.05 23.53
CA PRO A 37 12.54 23.44 24.78
C PRO A 37 12.94 21.97 24.60
N ARG A 38 14.02 21.55 25.27
CA ARG A 38 14.50 20.16 25.19
C ARG A 38 13.43 19.17 25.63
N GLU A 39 12.72 19.47 26.71
CA GLU A 39 11.63 18.64 27.23
C GLU A 39 10.55 18.38 26.18
N GLN A 40 10.22 19.39 25.36
CA GLN A 40 9.25 19.24 24.28
C GLN A 40 9.76 18.31 23.17
N LEU A 41 11.04 18.36 22.83
CA LEU A 41 11.66 17.43 21.87
C LEU A 41 11.72 15.99 22.41
N HIS A 42 11.95 15.83 23.72
CA HIS A 42 11.97 14.53 24.39
C HIS A 42 10.57 13.91 24.50
N ALA A 43 9.56 14.72 24.83
CA ALA A 43 8.19 14.25 25.01
C ALA A 43 7.48 13.96 23.68
N ALA A 44 7.90 14.59 22.57
CA ALA A 44 7.23 14.44 21.29
C ALA A 44 7.55 13.10 20.61
N PRO A 45 6.54 12.32 20.18
CA PRO A 45 6.76 11.08 19.45
C PRO A 45 7.36 11.32 18.06
N ARG A 46 7.20 12.53 17.50
CA ARG A 46 7.76 12.96 16.21
C ARG A 46 8.04 14.47 16.23
N TRP A 47 9.25 14.87 15.84
CA TRP A 47 9.63 16.30 15.79
C TRP A 47 8.95 17.07 14.65
N SER A 48 8.41 16.39 13.64
CA SER A 48 7.69 17.05 12.54
C SER A 48 6.49 17.87 13.02
N ILE A 49 5.82 17.44 14.08
CA ILE A 49 4.62 18.09 14.65
C ILE A 49 5.00 19.40 15.36
N ILE A 50 6.20 19.45 15.95
CA ILE A 50 6.73 20.66 16.59
C ILE A 50 7.02 21.73 15.53
N ILE A 51 7.61 21.32 14.41
CA ILE A 51 8.06 22.23 13.35
C ILE A 51 6.91 22.62 12.41
N ARG A 52 5.98 21.69 12.20
CA ARG A 52 4.77 21.85 11.38
C ARG A 52 3.60 21.32 12.19
N PRO A 53 3.02 22.17 13.06
CA PRO A 53 1.82 21.81 13.79
C PRO A 53 0.75 21.42 12.78
N SER A 54 0.09 20.27 13.00
CA SER A 54 -1.12 19.97 12.24
C SER A 54 -2.12 21.09 12.49
N ALA A 55 -2.74 21.60 11.43
CA ALA A 55 -3.86 22.51 11.61
C ALA A 55 -4.94 21.79 12.43
N PRO A 56 -5.56 22.46 13.42
CA PRO A 56 -6.71 21.89 14.10
C PRO A 56 -7.79 21.58 13.06
N ALA A 57 -8.51 20.46 13.26
CA ALA A 57 -9.66 20.14 12.42
C ALA A 57 -10.63 21.31 12.45
N THR A 58 -11.03 21.77 11.26
CA THR A 58 -11.94 22.92 11.12
C THR A 58 -13.37 22.43 11.31
N ALA A 59 -14.24 23.29 11.87
CA ALA A 59 -15.66 22.97 11.93
C ALA A 59 -16.20 22.70 10.52
N GLY A 60 -16.65 21.47 10.27
CA GLY A 60 -17.08 21.00 8.95
C GLY A 60 -16.19 19.93 8.31
N ASP A 61 -15.01 19.65 8.86
CA ASP A 61 -14.22 18.47 8.47
C ASP A 61 -14.92 17.19 8.94
N ILE A 62 -14.89 16.15 8.12
CA ILE A 62 -15.50 14.84 8.39
C ILE A 62 -14.40 13.78 8.38
N GLU A 63 -14.37 12.89 9.38
CA GLU A 63 -13.45 11.77 9.35
C GLU A 63 -13.87 10.75 8.29
N LEU A 64 -12.92 10.23 7.50
CA LEU A 64 -13.21 9.23 6.47
C LEU A 64 -13.94 8.00 7.03
N GLY A 65 -13.65 7.62 8.27
CA GLY A 65 -14.28 6.48 8.95
C GLY A 65 -15.77 6.68 9.23
N GLU A 66 -16.28 7.92 9.20
CA GLU A 66 -17.71 8.20 9.36
C GLU A 66 -18.51 7.89 8.09
N LEU A 67 -17.87 7.99 6.92
CA LEU A 67 -18.52 7.78 5.61
C LEU A 67 -18.13 6.47 4.94
N PHE A 68 -16.93 5.97 5.20
CA PHE A 68 -16.35 4.83 4.50
C PHE A 68 -15.80 3.78 5.45
N ARG A 69 -15.99 2.51 5.08
CA ARG A 69 -15.20 1.41 5.65
C ARG A 69 -13.85 1.36 4.94
N VAL A 70 -12.77 1.43 5.71
CA VAL A 70 -11.41 1.42 5.15
C VAL A 70 -10.85 0.01 5.19
N HIS A 71 -10.55 -0.53 4.01
CA HIS A 71 -9.94 -1.84 3.83
C HIS A 71 -8.55 -1.70 3.22
N ARG A 72 -7.61 -2.57 3.61
CA ARG A 72 -6.31 -2.68 2.93
C ARG A 72 -6.37 -3.72 1.82
N GLY A 73 -5.47 -3.58 0.84
CA GLY A 73 -5.31 -4.55 -0.23
C GLY A 73 -4.92 -5.91 0.31
N GLN A 74 -5.36 -6.95 -0.40
CA GLN A 74 -4.95 -8.30 -0.05
C GLN A 74 -3.46 -8.48 -0.28
N VAL A 75 -2.83 -9.24 0.62
CA VAL A 75 -1.40 -9.55 0.51
C VAL A 75 -1.26 -10.92 -0.10
N THR A 76 -0.54 -11.03 -1.22
CA THR A 76 -0.36 -12.32 -1.90
C THR A 76 0.64 -13.22 -1.18
N GLY A 77 1.65 -12.63 -0.53
CA GLY A 77 2.79 -13.32 0.11
C GLY A 77 3.92 -13.67 -0.86
N ALA A 78 3.66 -13.71 -2.17
CA ALA A 78 4.63 -14.03 -3.21
C ALA A 78 4.20 -13.42 -4.55
N ASN A 79 4.44 -12.11 -4.74
CA ASN A 79 3.95 -11.38 -5.91
C ASN A 79 4.43 -11.99 -7.25
N ASP A 80 5.65 -12.49 -7.32
CA ASP A 80 6.20 -13.09 -8.54
C ASP A 80 5.51 -14.41 -8.94
N ILE A 81 4.83 -15.05 -7.98
CA ILE A 81 4.08 -16.29 -8.20
C ILE A 81 2.62 -15.97 -8.53
N TRP A 82 1.99 -15.08 -7.76
CA TRP A 82 0.56 -14.81 -7.86
C TRP A 82 0.20 -13.76 -8.91
N ILE A 83 1.11 -12.88 -9.33
CA ILE A 83 0.87 -12.00 -10.48
C ILE A 83 1.11 -12.81 -11.75
N ALA A 84 0.11 -12.84 -12.64
CA ALA A 84 0.16 -13.63 -13.85
C ALA A 84 1.31 -13.17 -14.77
N GLY A 85 2.13 -14.13 -15.17
CA GLY A 85 3.19 -14.00 -16.17
C GLY A 85 3.22 -15.22 -17.09
N GLU A 86 4.41 -15.58 -17.59
CA GLU A 86 4.61 -16.74 -18.47
C GLU A 86 4.14 -18.05 -17.83
N HIS A 87 4.41 -18.23 -16.53
CA HIS A 87 4.01 -19.40 -15.74
C HIS A 87 2.49 -19.58 -15.62
N ALA A 88 1.72 -18.51 -15.84
CA ALA A 88 0.28 -18.49 -15.72
C ALA A 88 -0.46 -18.71 -17.06
N LYS A 89 0.25 -18.83 -18.19
CA LYS A 89 -0.37 -18.96 -19.53
C LYS A 89 -1.30 -20.17 -19.63
N GLY A 90 -0.95 -21.27 -18.96
CA GLY A 90 -1.77 -22.48 -18.94
C GLY A 90 -3.03 -22.38 -18.07
N LEU A 91 -3.11 -21.41 -17.16
CA LEU A 91 -4.25 -21.30 -16.25
C LEU A 91 -5.51 -20.79 -16.95
N PRO A 92 -6.70 -21.18 -16.47
CA PRO A 92 -7.97 -20.63 -16.94
C PRO A 92 -8.02 -19.10 -16.75
N ASP A 93 -8.68 -18.38 -17.65
CA ASP A 93 -8.78 -16.91 -17.49
C ASP A 93 -9.70 -16.51 -16.33
N ARG A 94 -10.65 -17.36 -15.96
CA ARG A 94 -11.55 -17.11 -14.81
C ARG A 94 -10.85 -17.00 -13.46
N VAL A 95 -9.62 -17.49 -13.33
CA VAL A 95 -8.81 -17.38 -12.10
C VAL A 95 -7.83 -16.20 -12.15
N LYS A 96 -7.79 -15.46 -13.27
CA LYS A 96 -6.88 -14.32 -13.51
C LYS A 96 -7.66 -13.02 -13.35
N LEU A 97 -7.74 -12.53 -12.13
CA LEU A 97 -8.54 -11.36 -11.80
C LEU A 97 -7.75 -10.07 -12.09
N PRO A 98 -8.32 -9.09 -12.81
CA PRO A 98 -7.68 -7.80 -12.99
C PRO A 98 -7.57 -7.06 -11.66
N SER A 99 -6.36 -6.65 -11.32
CA SER A 99 -6.08 -6.05 -10.03
C SER A 99 -5.22 -4.81 -10.14
N VAL A 100 -5.50 -3.83 -9.29
CA VAL A 100 -4.57 -2.76 -8.94
C VAL A 100 -3.43 -3.40 -8.17
N THR A 101 -2.22 -3.34 -8.74
CA THR A 101 -1.01 -3.96 -8.16
C THR A 101 0.04 -2.95 -7.77
N LYS A 102 -0.12 -1.70 -8.22
CA LYS A 102 0.80 -0.61 -7.95
C LYS A 102 0.04 0.68 -7.78
N ALA A 103 0.57 1.54 -6.91
CA ALA A 103 0.11 2.92 -6.76
C ALA A 103 -0.09 3.63 -8.12
N LYS A 104 0.88 3.45 -9.04
CA LYS A 104 0.92 4.08 -10.37
C LYS A 104 -0.35 3.82 -11.19
N ASP A 105 -0.97 2.65 -11.04
CA ASP A 105 -2.19 2.27 -11.76
C ASP A 105 -3.33 3.27 -11.43
N LEU A 106 -3.45 3.66 -10.16
CA LEU A 106 -4.41 4.66 -9.69
C LEU A 106 -4.01 6.08 -10.11
N ILE A 107 -2.72 6.41 -10.02
CA ILE A 107 -2.22 7.73 -10.41
C ILE A 107 -2.58 8.04 -11.87
N GLN A 108 -2.38 7.07 -12.75
CA GLN A 108 -2.65 7.21 -14.18
C GLN A 108 -4.16 7.24 -14.49
N ALA A 109 -4.97 6.51 -13.72
CA ALA A 109 -6.42 6.53 -13.86
C ALA A 109 -7.05 7.86 -13.40
N GLY A 110 -6.42 8.55 -12.45
CA GLY A 110 -6.94 9.82 -11.94
C GLY A 110 -8.14 9.63 -11.01
N ALA A 111 -9.25 10.32 -11.30
CA ALA A 111 -10.46 10.26 -10.47
C ALA A 111 -11.24 8.95 -10.65
N HIS A 112 -11.11 8.28 -11.79
CA HIS A 112 -11.92 7.12 -12.14
C HIS A 112 -11.09 6.03 -12.84
N LEU A 113 -11.21 4.80 -12.36
CA LEU A 113 -10.65 3.63 -13.00
C LEU A 113 -11.75 2.96 -13.84
N HIS A 114 -11.76 3.23 -15.14
CA HIS A 114 -12.81 2.79 -16.06
C HIS A 114 -12.53 1.47 -16.79
N SER A 115 -11.27 1.03 -16.83
CA SER A 115 -10.89 -0.16 -17.59
C SER A 115 -9.89 -1.01 -16.82
N THR A 116 -9.95 -2.32 -17.07
CA THR A 116 -9.03 -3.32 -16.52
C THR A 116 -7.95 -3.73 -17.51
N GLU A 117 -7.94 -3.19 -18.73
CA GLU A 117 -7.04 -3.62 -19.82
C GLU A 117 -5.56 -3.45 -19.45
N VAL A 118 -5.23 -2.32 -18.82
CA VAL A 118 -3.86 -1.99 -18.42
C VAL A 118 -3.46 -2.63 -17.09
N LEU A 119 -4.41 -3.22 -16.37
CA LEU A 119 -4.16 -3.81 -15.06
C LEU A 119 -3.49 -5.17 -15.20
N ARG A 120 -2.61 -5.48 -14.26
CA ARG A 120 -2.07 -6.83 -14.16
C ARG A 120 -3.16 -7.79 -13.71
N ARG A 121 -3.03 -9.06 -14.06
CA ARG A 121 -3.89 -10.11 -13.55
C ARG A 121 -3.24 -10.76 -12.34
N VAL A 122 -4.00 -10.91 -11.27
CA VAL A 122 -3.60 -11.70 -10.10
C VAL A 122 -4.35 -13.01 -10.14
N ILE A 123 -3.62 -14.09 -9.92
CA ILE A 123 -4.13 -15.45 -9.88
C ILE A 123 -4.77 -15.64 -8.51
N ASP A 124 -6.06 -15.95 -8.50
CA ASP A 124 -6.78 -16.32 -7.29
C ASP A 124 -7.60 -17.59 -7.54
N LEU A 125 -7.33 -18.59 -6.72
CA LEU A 125 -7.95 -19.90 -6.80
C LEU A 125 -8.90 -20.07 -5.60
N PRO A 126 -10.10 -20.62 -5.81
CA PRO A 126 -10.96 -20.98 -4.68
C PRO A 126 -10.27 -22.08 -3.84
N ALA A 127 -10.63 -22.14 -2.55
CA ALA A 127 -10.14 -23.19 -1.66
C ALA A 127 -10.54 -24.58 -2.18
N GLU A 128 -11.79 -24.70 -2.65
CA GLU A 128 -12.32 -25.90 -3.29
C GLU A 128 -12.17 -25.81 -4.81
N LEU A 129 -11.56 -26.82 -5.42
CA LEU A 129 -11.30 -26.84 -6.88
C LEU A 129 -12.34 -27.67 -7.63
N ASP A 130 -13.50 -27.93 -7.03
CA ASP A 130 -14.45 -28.90 -7.59
C ASP A 130 -15.21 -28.39 -8.82
N ASP A 131 -15.36 -27.08 -8.94
CA ASP A 131 -16.03 -26.43 -10.07
C ASP A 131 -15.16 -26.35 -11.34
N PHE A 132 -13.97 -26.95 -11.33
CA PHE A 132 -13.06 -27.02 -12.48
C PHE A 132 -13.20 -28.32 -13.26
N THR A 133 -13.15 -28.21 -14.58
CA THR A 133 -13.07 -29.36 -15.48
C THR A 133 -11.79 -30.15 -15.24
N LYS A 134 -11.75 -31.43 -15.67
CA LYS A 134 -10.55 -32.28 -15.50
C LYS A 134 -9.30 -31.65 -16.11
N GLU A 135 -9.42 -31.01 -17.28
CA GLU A 135 -8.31 -30.36 -17.97
C GLU A 135 -7.85 -29.10 -17.22
N GLU A 136 -8.78 -28.25 -16.76
CA GLU A 136 -8.42 -27.09 -15.93
C GLU A 136 -7.75 -27.51 -14.63
N ARG A 137 -8.29 -28.53 -13.93
CA ARG A 137 -7.68 -29.07 -12.72
C ARG A 137 -6.26 -29.56 -12.98
N ARG A 138 -5.99 -30.24 -14.11
CA ARG A 138 -4.64 -30.68 -14.47
C ARG A 138 -3.67 -29.51 -14.58
N ARG A 139 -4.08 -28.41 -15.22
CA ARG A 139 -3.26 -27.21 -15.37
C ARG A 139 -3.07 -26.46 -14.05
N ILE A 140 -4.12 -26.37 -13.24
CA ILE A 140 -4.05 -25.80 -11.89
C ILE A 140 -3.10 -26.62 -11.02
N SER A 141 -3.22 -27.95 -11.01
CA SER A 141 -2.30 -28.82 -10.26
C SER A 141 -0.85 -28.65 -10.70
N ALA A 142 -0.57 -28.59 -12.01
CA ALA A 142 0.78 -28.33 -12.51
C ALA A 142 1.32 -26.97 -12.05
N PHE A 143 0.50 -25.93 -12.10
CA PHE A 143 0.85 -24.61 -11.57
C PHE A 143 1.11 -24.66 -10.06
N LEU A 144 0.26 -25.31 -9.28
CA LEU A 144 0.43 -25.40 -7.82
C LEU A 144 1.69 -26.19 -7.44
N SER A 145 2.02 -27.26 -8.16
CA SER A 145 3.28 -27.99 -7.98
C SER A 145 4.48 -27.08 -8.26
N TRP A 146 4.46 -26.32 -9.35
CA TRP A 146 5.50 -25.34 -9.65
C TRP A 146 5.59 -24.23 -8.59
N ALA A 147 4.45 -23.67 -8.17
CA ALA A 147 4.40 -22.60 -7.17
C ALA A 147 4.97 -23.07 -5.82
N LYS A 148 4.66 -24.31 -5.43
CA LYS A 148 5.21 -24.94 -4.23
C LYS A 148 6.73 -25.13 -4.31
N LEU A 149 7.26 -25.54 -5.46
CA LEU A 149 8.71 -25.63 -5.69
C LEU A 149 9.41 -24.26 -5.57
N ASN A 150 8.68 -23.18 -5.85
CA ASN A 150 9.16 -21.80 -5.70
C ASN A 150 8.83 -21.20 -4.31
N GLY A 151 8.40 -22.01 -3.35
CA GLY A 151 8.20 -21.60 -1.95
C GLY A 151 6.93 -20.80 -1.69
N ALA A 152 5.94 -20.83 -2.59
CA ALA A 152 4.68 -20.10 -2.40
C ALA A 152 3.97 -20.44 -1.09
N ASP A 153 3.97 -21.73 -0.72
CA ASP A 153 3.35 -22.30 0.47
C ASP A 153 4.12 -21.99 1.76
N GLN A 154 5.38 -21.58 1.64
CA GLN A 154 6.25 -21.27 2.78
C GLN A 154 6.16 -19.81 3.22
N SER A 155 5.52 -18.94 2.44
CA SER A 155 5.33 -17.54 2.82
C SER A 155 4.47 -17.42 4.10
N TYR A 156 4.76 -16.40 4.92
CA TYR A 156 4.02 -16.17 6.16
C TYR A 156 2.50 -16.13 5.94
N ILE A 157 2.05 -15.45 4.87
CA ILE A 157 0.63 -15.35 4.53
C ILE A 157 0.05 -16.72 4.14
N ALA A 158 0.77 -17.49 3.34
CA ALA A 158 0.32 -18.82 2.89
C ALA A 158 0.11 -19.79 4.05
N GLN A 159 0.97 -19.75 5.08
CA GLN A 159 0.86 -20.59 6.27
C GLN A 159 -0.40 -20.31 7.12
N HIS A 160 -0.97 -19.10 7.00
CA HIS A 160 -2.15 -18.69 7.77
C HIS A 160 -3.46 -18.80 6.99
N ARG A 161 -3.42 -19.21 5.71
CA ARG A 161 -4.62 -19.44 4.89
C ARG A 161 -5.15 -20.86 5.10
N LYS A 162 -6.48 -21.03 4.98
CA LYS A 162 -7.11 -22.36 4.95
C LYS A 162 -6.58 -23.22 3.81
N ALA A 163 -6.48 -22.62 2.63
CA ALA A 163 -5.82 -23.18 1.46
C ALA A 163 -4.71 -22.21 1.05
N TRP A 164 -3.45 -22.65 1.08
CA TRP A 164 -2.30 -21.76 0.86
C TRP A 164 -2.34 -21.06 -0.50
N TRP A 165 -3.01 -21.67 -1.48
CA TRP A 165 -3.18 -21.15 -2.83
C TRP A 165 -4.34 -20.17 -3.04
N SER A 166 -5.21 -20.00 -2.05
CA SER A 166 -6.36 -19.10 -2.16
C SER A 166 -5.97 -17.72 -1.66
N VAL A 167 -5.73 -16.79 -2.57
CA VAL A 167 -5.31 -15.42 -2.23
C VAL A 167 -6.48 -14.67 -1.57
N GLY A 168 -7.71 -14.97 -1.99
CA GLY A 168 -8.91 -14.40 -1.39
C GLY A 168 -9.14 -12.96 -1.83
N LEU A 169 -9.07 -12.70 -3.13
CA LEU A 169 -9.35 -11.38 -3.70
C LEU A 169 -10.84 -11.08 -3.62
N GLU A 170 -11.25 -10.48 -2.51
CA GLU A 170 -12.60 -9.97 -2.32
C GLU A 170 -13.01 -9.06 -3.47
N GLY A 171 -14.26 -9.22 -3.92
CA GLY A 171 -14.83 -8.32 -4.91
C GLY A 171 -14.91 -6.90 -4.38
N PRO A 172 -14.60 -5.89 -5.20
CA PRO A 172 -14.96 -4.54 -4.86
C PRO A 172 -16.49 -4.49 -4.74
N GLY A 173 -16.99 -3.93 -3.65
CA GLY A 173 -18.39 -3.51 -3.62
C GLY A 173 -18.62 -2.45 -4.70
N SER A 174 -19.88 -2.30 -5.11
CA SER A 174 -20.32 -1.45 -6.23
C SER A 174 -19.92 0.04 -6.11
N ASP A 175 -19.45 0.48 -4.94
CA ASP A 175 -19.03 1.85 -4.63
C ASP A 175 -17.61 1.93 -4.03
N SER A 176 -16.68 1.09 -4.49
CA SER A 176 -15.31 1.08 -3.94
C SER A 176 -14.46 2.27 -4.43
N VAL A 177 -13.80 2.95 -3.48
CA VAL A 177 -12.84 4.03 -3.73
C VAL A 177 -11.45 3.59 -3.27
N HIS A 178 -10.47 3.70 -4.16
CA HIS A 178 -9.08 3.45 -3.81
C HIS A 178 -8.42 4.75 -3.36
N LEU A 179 -7.79 4.70 -2.18
CA LEU A 179 -7.01 5.80 -1.63
C LEU A 179 -5.52 5.48 -1.75
N GLN A 180 -4.81 6.26 -2.56
CA GLN A 180 -3.36 6.20 -2.63
C GLN A 180 -2.71 7.33 -1.84
N SER A 181 -2.11 6.97 -0.70
CA SER A 181 -1.27 7.86 0.09
C SER A 181 0.19 7.68 -0.30
N ALA A 182 0.74 8.65 -1.03
CA ALA A 182 2.16 8.71 -1.38
C ALA A 182 2.79 9.98 -0.79
N ARG A 183 4.02 10.36 -1.21
CA ARG A 183 4.66 11.62 -0.78
C ARG A 183 4.04 12.87 -1.44
N ARG A 184 2.74 12.84 -1.68
CA ARG A 184 1.91 13.84 -2.36
C ARG A 184 0.50 13.79 -1.76
N PRO A 185 -0.37 14.79 -2.04
CA PRO A 185 -1.75 14.75 -1.54
C PRO A 185 -2.44 13.43 -1.87
N PRO A 186 -3.26 12.90 -0.94
CA PRO A 186 -4.01 11.67 -1.17
C PRO A 186 -4.85 11.79 -2.44
N GLN A 187 -4.85 10.73 -3.25
CA GLN A 187 -5.72 10.63 -4.42
C GLN A 187 -6.79 9.59 -4.15
N PHE A 188 -8.04 9.98 -4.37
CA PHE A 188 -9.20 9.11 -4.36
C PHE A 188 -9.56 8.74 -5.80
N THR A 189 -9.75 7.46 -6.05
CA THR A 189 -10.08 6.94 -7.39
C THR A 189 -11.27 6.01 -7.26
N LEU A 190 -12.37 6.37 -7.93
CA LEU A 190 -13.56 5.52 -8.01
C LEU A 190 -13.25 4.31 -8.90
N ASN A 191 -13.53 3.11 -8.40
CA ASN A 191 -13.36 1.88 -9.15
C ASN A 191 -14.64 1.55 -9.94
N ALA A 192 -14.69 1.96 -11.20
CA ALA A 192 -15.84 1.77 -12.07
C ALA A 192 -15.76 0.50 -12.94
N CYS A 193 -14.72 -0.31 -12.77
CA CYS A 193 -14.46 -1.50 -13.58
C CYS A 193 -14.28 -2.79 -12.76
N ASP A 194 -14.71 -2.76 -11.49
CA ASP A 194 -14.65 -3.88 -10.55
C ASP A 194 -13.26 -4.52 -10.39
N ALA A 195 -12.21 -3.72 -10.55
CA ALA A 195 -10.84 -4.17 -10.35
C ALA A 195 -10.62 -4.59 -8.89
N ARG A 196 -9.95 -5.73 -8.68
CA ARG A 196 -9.48 -6.16 -7.35
C ARG A 196 -8.30 -5.29 -6.91
N HIS A 197 -7.88 -5.39 -5.65
CA HIS A 197 -6.65 -4.72 -5.21
C HIS A 197 -5.78 -5.60 -4.31
N ILE A 198 -4.47 -5.48 -4.52
CA ILE A 198 -3.45 -6.04 -3.62
C ILE A 198 -2.59 -4.92 -3.04
N ASN A 199 -1.95 -5.21 -1.92
CA ASN A 199 -1.05 -4.27 -1.24
C ASN A 199 0.33 -4.17 -1.91
#